data_AF-A0AAW0KTR6-F1
#
_entry.id   AF-A0AAW0KTR6-F1
#
_cell.length_a   1.000
_cell.length_b   1.000
_cell.length_c   1.000
_cell.angle_alpha   90.00
_cell.angle_beta   90.00
_cell.angle_gamma   90.00
#
_symmetry.space_group_name_H-M   'P 1'
#
loop_
_entity.id
_entity.type
_entity.pdbx_description
1 polymer ?
#
loop_
_entity_poly.entity_id
_entity_poly.type
_entity_poly.pdbx_seq_one_letter_code
_entity_poly.pdbx_strand_id
1 'polypeptide(L)'
;MEKGSPMKEGARNGGQAASISMEPFQETPVNGSKEEECDVSWRFRNKKEKSWRKYRDFRRFRLGVGENCTYKVVHAGGWHSGINARRSRSRISNATKGRPSSPKIAPPVQDEEINDTIPSLGSEMNFRKGKYLYYSRGGDYCKGMNHYLWSLLCGLGEAMYLNRTFVMDLNMCLAATYNPSNKDEEGKDFRYYFDFEHLKEVASIVEEDVFLRGWKKWDRSHKRKLPVRKVVSHKMTPMQLKKDKNTVIWRQFDAPEPENYWYRVCEGQAANYIQRPWHAIWKSKRLMNIVSEISGNLDWDFDAVHVVRGEKAQNKELWPHLNSDTSPEAILAKLKEIIQPWRNLYIATNEPFYNYFDKLRSQYKVHLLDDYKELWGNKSEWYNETMILNNGRPVEFDGYMRVEVDTEVLYRAKTRVETFYNLTNDCKDGINTC
;
A
#
# COMPACT_ATOMS: atom_id res chain seq x y z
N MET A 1 -24.83 15.62 14.10
CA MET A 1 -25.31 16.19 12.81
C MET A 1 -24.09 16.42 11.93
N GLU A 2 -23.52 15.34 11.43
CA GLU A 2 -22.40 15.37 10.49
C GLU A 2 -22.97 15.06 9.11
N LYS A 3 -22.95 16.06 8.23
CA LYS A 3 -23.21 15.85 6.81
C LYS A 3 -21.95 15.27 6.19
N GLY A 4 -21.96 13.96 5.95
CA GLY A 4 -20.96 13.28 5.15
C GLY A 4 -20.83 13.95 3.79
N SER A 5 -19.63 14.43 3.48
CA SER A 5 -19.26 14.78 2.11
C SER A 5 -18.94 13.48 1.37
N PRO A 6 -19.66 13.16 0.28
CA PRO A 6 -19.42 11.93 -0.46
C PRO A 6 -18.11 12.08 -1.23
N MET A 7 -17.18 11.14 -1.01
CA MET A 7 -16.13 10.85 -1.99
C MET A 7 -16.86 10.43 -3.26
N LYS A 8 -16.92 11.35 -4.23
CA LYS A 8 -17.38 11.04 -5.58
C LYS A 8 -16.39 10.05 -6.20
N GLU A 9 -16.67 8.77 -6.05
CA GLU A 9 -16.18 7.73 -6.94
C GLU A 9 -16.75 8.01 -8.33
N GLY A 10 -15.87 8.48 -9.22
CA GLY A 10 -16.17 8.58 -10.63
C GLY A 10 -16.23 7.18 -11.22
N ALA A 11 -17.35 6.50 -11.06
CA ALA A 11 -17.75 5.39 -11.92
C ALA A 11 -17.89 5.93 -13.35
N ARG A 12 -16.91 5.64 -14.21
CA ARG A 12 -17.10 5.70 -15.67
C ARG A 12 -17.25 4.29 -16.19
N ASN A 13 -18.44 4.04 -16.70
CA ASN A 13 -18.77 2.94 -17.61
C ASN A 13 -17.75 2.83 -18.74
N GLY A 14 -17.42 1.59 -19.07
CA GLY A 14 -16.58 1.25 -20.22
C GLY A 14 -16.01 -0.15 -20.05
N GLY A 15 -16.80 -1.16 -20.41
CA GLY A 15 -16.32 -2.52 -20.60
C GLY A 15 -15.25 -2.53 -21.70
N GLN A 16 -13.99 -2.52 -21.28
CA GLN A 16 -12.84 -2.86 -22.10
C GLN A 16 -11.91 -3.68 -21.21
N ALA A 17 -11.62 -4.90 -21.69
CA ALA A 17 -10.61 -5.79 -21.14
C ALA A 17 -9.37 -4.99 -20.73
N ALA A 18 -8.78 -5.32 -19.58
CA ALA A 18 -7.56 -4.67 -19.12
C ALA A 18 -6.50 -4.71 -20.22
N SER A 19 -6.30 -3.58 -20.90
CA SER A 19 -5.29 -3.46 -21.95
C SER A 19 -3.94 -3.30 -21.28
N ILE A 20 -3.21 -4.40 -21.14
CA ILE A 20 -1.82 -4.40 -20.69
C ILE A 20 -0.98 -3.73 -21.79
N SER A 21 -0.34 -2.59 -21.50
CA SER A 21 0.79 -2.14 -22.34
C SER A 21 2.01 -2.94 -21.93
N MET A 22 2.46 -3.81 -22.83
CA MET A 22 3.80 -4.36 -22.79
C MET A 22 4.74 -3.30 -23.36
N GLU A 23 5.50 -2.61 -22.50
CA GLU A 23 6.70 -1.91 -22.96
C GLU A 23 7.84 -2.93 -23.05
N PRO A 24 8.64 -2.96 -24.13
CA PRO A 24 9.67 -3.97 -24.32
C PRO A 24 10.88 -3.64 -23.43
N PHE A 25 10.79 -3.98 -22.15
CA PHE A 25 11.95 -4.33 -21.34
C PHE A 25 11.87 -5.84 -21.12
N GLN A 26 12.23 -6.60 -22.16
CA GLN A 26 12.41 -8.04 -22.05
C GLN A 26 13.74 -8.28 -21.34
N GLU A 27 13.70 -8.91 -20.18
CA GLU A 27 14.89 -9.54 -19.63
C GLU A 27 15.19 -10.78 -20.49
N THR A 28 16.48 -11.13 -20.60
CA THR A 28 16.93 -12.23 -21.44
C THR A 28 16.23 -13.53 -21.03
N PRO A 29 15.56 -14.25 -21.97
CA PRO A 29 14.98 -15.56 -21.67
C PRO A 29 16.03 -16.49 -21.07
N VAL A 30 15.67 -17.24 -20.04
CA VAL A 30 16.52 -18.26 -19.43
C VAL A 30 15.97 -19.65 -19.72
N ASN A 31 16.83 -20.66 -19.65
CA ASN A 31 16.38 -22.04 -19.85
C ASN A 31 15.33 -22.44 -18.80
N GLY A 32 14.25 -23.05 -19.27
CA GLY A 32 13.23 -23.66 -18.42
C GLY A 32 13.67 -25.03 -17.89
N SER A 33 12.72 -25.81 -17.37
CA SER A 33 13.03 -27.15 -16.86
C SER A 33 13.33 -28.19 -17.94
N LYS A 34 13.00 -27.90 -19.21
CA LYS A 34 13.22 -28.78 -20.36
C LYS A 34 13.93 -28.00 -21.47
N GLU A 35 14.59 -28.73 -22.38
CA GLU A 35 15.34 -28.13 -23.50
C GLU A 35 14.47 -27.28 -24.44
N GLU A 36 13.17 -27.58 -24.54
CA GLU A 36 12.20 -26.84 -25.35
C GLU A 36 11.48 -25.72 -24.58
N GLU A 37 11.85 -25.44 -23.34
CA GLU A 37 11.18 -24.44 -22.49
C GLU A 37 12.12 -23.28 -22.19
N CYS A 38 11.57 -22.05 -22.19
CA CYS A 38 12.26 -20.88 -21.68
C CYS A 38 11.38 -20.10 -20.69
N ASP A 39 12.00 -19.67 -19.60
CA ASP A 39 11.36 -18.79 -18.62
C ASP A 39 11.72 -17.35 -18.97
N VAL A 40 10.70 -16.48 -18.99
CA VAL A 40 10.88 -15.06 -19.30
C VAL A 40 10.18 -14.25 -18.23
N SER A 41 10.89 -13.26 -17.70
CA SER A 41 10.31 -12.17 -16.93
C SER A 41 9.99 -11.03 -17.88
N TRP A 42 8.76 -10.53 -17.80
CA TRP A 42 8.44 -9.23 -18.39
C TRP A 42 7.90 -8.28 -17.35
N ARG A 43 8.17 -7.01 -17.63
CA ARG A 43 7.69 -5.90 -16.86
C ARG A 43 6.56 -5.25 -17.61
N PHE A 44 5.38 -5.22 -17.01
CA PHE A 44 4.23 -4.59 -17.61
C PHE A 44 3.73 -3.45 -16.73
N ARG A 45 3.06 -2.49 -17.36
CA ARG A 45 2.38 -1.41 -16.66
C ARG A 45 0.91 -1.49 -16.94
N ASN A 46 0.11 -1.44 -15.89
CA ASN A 46 -1.32 -1.29 -16.03
C ASN A 46 -1.62 0.13 -16.54
N LYS A 47 -2.21 0.26 -17.73
CA LYS A 47 -2.55 1.56 -18.33
C LYS A 47 -3.52 2.37 -17.47
N LYS A 48 -4.30 1.72 -16.61
CA LYS A 48 -5.26 2.38 -15.71
C LYS A 48 -4.60 2.94 -14.46
N GLU A 49 -3.37 2.53 -14.15
CA GLU A 49 -2.67 3.01 -12.98
C GLU A 49 -1.84 4.25 -13.27
N LYS A 50 -1.99 5.26 -12.40
CA LYS A 50 -1.18 6.49 -12.47
C LYS A 50 0.25 6.26 -12.00
N SER A 51 0.52 5.16 -11.31
CA SER A 51 1.86 4.78 -10.89
C SER A 51 2.75 4.53 -12.10
N TRP A 52 4.02 4.97 -12.02
CA TRP A 52 5.06 4.62 -12.99
C TRP A 52 5.62 3.21 -12.78
N ARG A 53 5.16 2.52 -11.72
CA ARG A 53 5.58 1.17 -11.37
C ARG A 53 5.32 0.20 -12.51
N LYS A 54 6.30 -0.67 -12.75
CA LYS A 54 6.14 -1.85 -13.60
C LYS A 54 6.00 -3.10 -12.72
N TYR A 55 5.02 -3.92 -13.04
CA TYR A 55 4.76 -5.20 -12.40
C TYR A 55 5.46 -6.31 -13.13
N ARG A 56 5.82 -7.37 -12.40
CA ARG A 56 6.44 -8.55 -12.98
C ARG A 56 5.38 -9.61 -13.23
N ASP A 57 5.49 -10.24 -14.38
CA ASP A 57 4.82 -11.48 -14.69
C ASP A 57 5.87 -12.41 -15.29
N PHE A 58 5.92 -13.62 -14.76
CA PHE A 58 6.88 -14.65 -15.14
C PHE A 58 6.08 -15.75 -15.81
N ARG A 59 6.36 -16.00 -17.09
CA ARG A 59 5.76 -17.13 -17.79
C ARG A 59 6.81 -18.02 -18.41
N ARG A 60 6.39 -19.27 -18.60
CA ARG A 60 7.17 -20.29 -19.27
C ARG A 60 6.63 -20.44 -20.68
N PHE A 61 7.51 -20.27 -21.66
CA PHE A 61 7.17 -20.49 -23.05
C PHE A 61 7.76 -21.81 -23.50
N ARG A 62 7.01 -22.54 -24.33
CA ARG A 62 7.53 -23.68 -25.06
C ARG A 62 7.89 -23.23 -26.47
N LEU A 63 9.14 -23.49 -26.84
CA LEU A 63 9.69 -23.23 -28.15
C LEU A 63 9.55 -24.48 -29.02
N GLY A 64 9.34 -24.28 -30.31
CA GLY A 64 9.41 -25.33 -31.31
C GLY A 64 9.98 -24.78 -32.60
N VAL A 65 10.29 -25.67 -33.54
CA VAL A 65 10.92 -25.29 -34.81
C VAL A 65 9.82 -25.01 -35.84
N GLY A 66 9.83 -23.82 -36.42
CA GLY A 66 8.96 -23.43 -37.53
C GLY A 66 9.41 -24.04 -38.86
N GLU A 67 8.59 -23.91 -39.89
CA GLU A 67 8.83 -24.48 -41.23
C GLU A 67 10.15 -23.99 -41.86
N ASN A 68 10.65 -22.82 -41.44
CA ASN A 68 11.89 -22.22 -41.90
C ASN A 68 13.10 -22.51 -40.99
N CYS A 69 13.06 -23.57 -40.16
CA CYS A 69 14.10 -23.89 -39.16
C CYS A 69 14.34 -22.79 -38.11
N THR A 70 13.39 -21.86 -37.92
CA THR A 70 13.45 -20.81 -36.90
C THR A 70 12.69 -21.20 -35.64
N TYR A 71 13.22 -20.90 -34.45
CA TYR A 71 12.47 -21.08 -33.21
C TYR A 71 11.21 -20.20 -33.19
N LYS A 72 10.06 -20.79 -32.88
CA LYS A 72 8.79 -20.10 -32.64
C LYS A 72 8.25 -20.49 -31.27
N VAL A 73 7.56 -19.55 -30.60
CA VAL A 73 6.78 -19.86 -29.40
C VAL A 73 5.58 -20.68 -29.83
N VAL A 74 5.52 -21.93 -29.41
CA VAL A 74 4.42 -22.87 -29.72
C VAL A 74 3.33 -22.80 -28.66
N HIS A 75 3.72 -22.49 -27.41
CA HIS A 75 2.80 -22.39 -26.30
C HIS A 75 3.31 -21.38 -25.27
N ALA A 76 2.41 -20.56 -24.75
CA ALA A 76 2.65 -19.74 -23.56
C ALA A 76 1.95 -20.43 -22.39
N GLY A 77 2.73 -20.93 -21.43
CA GLY A 77 2.21 -21.48 -20.20
C GLY A 77 1.59 -20.38 -19.33
N GLY A 78 0.91 -20.83 -18.28
CA GLY A 78 0.43 -19.94 -17.22
C GLY A 78 1.57 -19.30 -16.44
N TRP A 79 1.19 -18.53 -15.44
CA TRP A 79 2.12 -17.94 -14.49
C TRP A 79 2.98 -19.00 -13.77
N HIS A 80 4.23 -18.66 -13.47
CA HIS A 80 5.10 -19.44 -12.58
C HIS A 80 5.90 -18.51 -11.66
N SER A 81 6.46 -19.05 -10.57
CA SER A 81 7.16 -18.28 -9.53
C SER A 81 8.44 -17.55 -9.98
N GLY A 82 8.86 -17.73 -11.23
CA GLY A 82 9.98 -16.99 -11.79
C GLY A 82 11.35 -17.44 -11.28
N ILE A 83 11.47 -18.50 -10.47
CA ILE A 83 12.72 -18.87 -9.76
C ILE A 83 13.95 -18.90 -10.69
N ASN A 84 13.80 -19.37 -11.93
CA ASN A 84 14.90 -19.42 -12.91
C ASN A 84 15.18 -18.05 -13.56
N ALA A 85 14.13 -17.31 -13.92
CA ALA A 85 14.21 -16.02 -14.61
C ALA A 85 14.49 -14.85 -13.65
N ARG A 86 14.36 -15.10 -12.35
CA ARG A 86 14.63 -14.15 -11.29
C ARG A 86 16.15 -14.04 -11.11
N ARG A 87 16.70 -12.85 -11.37
CA ARG A 87 18.12 -12.60 -11.11
C ARG A 87 18.44 -12.90 -9.65
N SER A 88 19.43 -13.77 -9.44
CA SER A 88 19.99 -14.06 -8.13
C SER A 88 20.53 -12.74 -7.55
N ARG A 89 20.00 -12.35 -6.38
CA ARG A 89 20.56 -11.22 -5.61
C ARG A 89 22.03 -11.52 -5.41
N SER A 90 22.91 -10.64 -5.91
CA SER A 90 24.31 -10.68 -5.56
C SER A 90 24.36 -10.62 -4.04
N ARG A 91 24.84 -11.69 -3.41
CA ARG A 91 25.11 -11.70 -1.97
C ARG A 91 26.03 -10.50 -1.73
N ILE A 92 25.53 -9.46 -1.09
CA ILE A 92 26.37 -8.42 -0.50
C ILE A 92 27.17 -9.15 0.59
N SER A 93 28.31 -9.71 0.19
CA SER A 93 29.26 -10.29 1.11
C SER A 93 29.84 -9.14 1.91
N ASN A 94 29.62 -9.18 3.21
CA ASN A 94 30.42 -8.45 4.18
C ASN A 94 31.89 -8.86 4.00
N ALA A 95 32.64 -8.12 3.18
CA ALA A 95 34.09 -8.20 3.11
C ALA A 95 34.66 -6.84 3.50
N THR A 96 35.26 -6.81 4.68
CA THR A 96 35.93 -5.67 5.31
C THR A 96 37.27 -5.34 4.64
N LYS A 97 37.61 -4.03 4.70
CA LYS A 97 38.93 -3.37 4.59
C LYS A 97 39.58 -3.22 3.21
N GLY A 98 39.76 -1.94 2.81
CA GLY A 98 40.96 -1.51 2.07
C GLY A 98 40.78 -0.40 1.02
N ARG A 99 41.18 0.82 1.40
CA ARG A 99 41.59 1.99 0.59
C ARG A 99 40.55 2.99 0.01
N PRO A 100 40.85 4.30 0.08
CA PRO A 100 39.95 5.38 -0.34
C PRO A 100 40.25 5.86 -1.77
N SER A 101 39.21 6.19 -2.54
CA SER A 101 39.19 7.34 -3.45
C SER A 101 37.92 7.40 -4.31
N SER A 102 37.51 8.64 -4.57
CA SER A 102 36.53 9.15 -5.54
C SER A 102 35.02 9.06 -5.19
N PRO A 103 34.27 10.17 -5.39
CA PRO A 103 32.85 10.25 -5.08
C PRO A 103 32.09 9.42 -6.11
N LYS A 104 31.66 8.22 -5.72
CA LYS A 104 30.79 7.40 -6.55
C LYS A 104 29.43 8.08 -6.63
N ILE A 105 29.14 8.64 -7.80
CA ILE A 105 27.79 8.84 -8.30
C ILE A 105 27.05 7.50 -8.05
N ALA A 106 25.96 7.55 -7.28
CA ALA A 106 25.17 6.36 -7.00
C ALA A 106 24.79 5.68 -8.33
N PRO A 107 24.90 4.35 -8.45
CA PRO A 107 24.39 3.67 -9.62
C PRO A 107 22.90 4.00 -9.78
N PRO A 108 22.37 4.08 -11.01
CA PRO A 108 20.93 4.18 -11.21
C PRO A 108 20.27 3.00 -10.49
N VAL A 109 19.38 3.31 -9.55
CA VAL A 109 18.62 2.33 -8.76
C VAL A 109 17.88 1.42 -9.74
N GLN A 110 18.24 0.14 -9.75
CA GLN A 110 17.50 -0.86 -10.50
C GLN A 110 16.19 -1.10 -9.74
N ASP A 111 15.06 -1.09 -10.45
CA ASP A 111 13.68 -1.36 -9.99
C ASP A 111 13.48 -2.80 -9.43
N GLU A 112 14.56 -3.45 -8.98
CA GLU A 112 14.60 -4.77 -8.35
C GLU A 112 14.81 -4.72 -6.84
N GLU A 113 15.34 -3.62 -6.29
CA GLU A 113 15.59 -3.47 -4.86
C GLU A 113 14.71 -2.36 -4.28
N ILE A 114 13.96 -2.69 -3.22
CA ILE A 114 13.17 -1.70 -2.49
C ILE A 114 14.13 -0.84 -1.67
N ASN A 115 14.22 0.44 -2.00
CA ASN A 115 15.14 1.36 -1.34
C ASN A 115 14.54 1.92 -0.04
N ASP A 116 14.69 1.15 1.04
CA ASP A 116 14.27 1.54 2.39
C ASP A 116 15.19 2.56 3.07
N THR A 117 16.20 3.11 2.37
CA THR A 117 17.18 4.03 2.95
C THR A 117 16.52 5.32 3.44
N ILE A 118 16.76 5.65 4.71
CA ILE A 118 16.35 6.91 5.33
C ILE A 118 17.41 7.99 4.99
N PRO A 119 17.02 9.09 4.32
CA PRO A 119 17.96 10.17 3.99
C PRO A 119 18.60 10.79 5.23
N SER A 120 19.90 11.09 5.17
CA SER A 120 20.61 11.78 6.26
C SER A 120 20.40 13.29 6.20
N LEU A 121 20.33 13.94 7.37
CA LEU A 121 20.30 15.39 7.50
C LEU A 121 21.68 16.00 7.23
N GLY A 122 22.06 16.10 5.96
CA GLY A 122 23.36 16.56 5.43
C GLY A 122 24.36 17.20 6.42
N SER A 123 24.71 18.47 6.24
CA SER A 123 25.61 19.18 7.17
C SER A 123 24.82 19.89 8.28
N GLU A 124 25.43 20.10 9.44
CA GLU A 124 24.80 20.85 10.55
C GLU A 124 24.37 22.28 10.14
N MET A 125 25.12 22.89 9.21
CA MET A 125 24.77 24.19 8.66
C MET A 125 23.54 24.13 7.75
N ASN A 126 23.38 23.06 6.98
CA ASN A 126 22.16 22.84 6.20
C ASN A 126 20.96 22.59 7.11
N PHE A 127 21.15 21.81 8.19
CA PHE A 127 20.10 21.58 9.19
C PHE A 127 19.61 22.89 9.83
N ARG A 128 20.51 23.78 10.26
CA ARG A 128 20.13 25.09 10.82
C ARG A 128 19.39 25.98 9.82
N LYS A 129 19.82 25.97 8.55
CA LYS A 129 19.20 26.78 7.47
C LYS A 129 17.87 26.19 6.97
N GLY A 130 17.61 24.92 7.27
CA GLY A 130 16.37 24.24 6.94
C GLY A 130 15.15 24.89 7.60
N LYS A 131 13.97 24.55 7.08
CA LYS A 131 12.69 24.89 7.70
C LYS A 131 11.87 23.63 7.85
N TYR A 132 11.41 23.36 9.05
CA TYR A 132 10.75 22.13 9.40
C TYR A 132 9.35 22.39 9.94
N LEU A 133 8.43 21.48 9.61
CA LEU A 133 7.12 21.37 10.24
C LEU A 133 7.11 20.04 10.98
N TYR A 134 7.03 20.10 12.30
CA TYR A 134 7.04 18.96 13.19
C TYR A 134 5.68 18.84 13.87
N TYR A 135 5.07 17.67 13.76
CA TYR A 135 3.84 17.33 14.47
C TYR A 135 4.14 16.31 15.56
N SER A 136 3.72 16.60 16.78
CA SER A 136 3.64 15.58 17.82
C SER A 136 2.45 14.65 17.58
N ARG A 137 2.59 13.40 18.02
CA ARG A 137 1.49 12.42 18.03
C ARG A 137 0.25 13.05 18.69
N GLY A 138 -0.87 13.04 17.96
CA GLY A 138 -2.17 13.52 18.42
C GLY A 138 -3.15 12.37 18.63
N GLY A 139 -4.44 12.69 18.71
CA GLY A 139 -5.50 11.68 18.83
C GLY A 139 -5.67 10.81 17.59
N ASP A 140 -4.98 11.12 16.48
CA ASP A 140 -4.98 10.31 15.26
C ASP A 140 -4.21 9.01 15.40
N TYR A 141 -3.30 8.93 16.39
CA TYR A 141 -2.49 7.76 16.64
C TYR A 141 -3.40 6.59 17.09
N CYS A 142 -3.18 5.41 16.52
CA CYS A 142 -4.02 4.21 16.69
C CYS A 142 -5.46 4.30 16.17
N LYS A 143 -5.85 5.36 15.43
CA LYS A 143 -7.13 5.38 14.71
C LYS A 143 -7.06 4.52 13.45
N GLY A 144 -8.22 4.16 12.90
CA GLY A 144 -8.31 3.41 11.65
C GLY A 144 -7.52 4.07 10.52
N MET A 145 -7.01 3.28 9.56
CA MET A 145 -5.97 3.75 8.64
C MET A 145 -6.41 4.95 7.79
N ASN A 146 -7.70 5.01 7.40
CA ASN A 146 -8.25 6.16 6.68
C ASN A 146 -8.14 7.46 7.49
N HIS A 147 -8.41 7.41 8.80
CA HIS A 147 -8.27 8.55 9.70
C HIS A 147 -6.80 8.98 9.78
N TYR A 148 -5.89 8.02 10.03
CA TYR A 148 -4.45 8.27 10.04
C TYR A 148 -3.99 8.94 8.73
N LEU A 149 -4.37 8.41 7.57
CA LEU A 149 -4.01 8.95 6.26
C LEU A 149 -4.58 10.36 6.03
N TRP A 150 -5.82 10.61 6.44
CA TRP A 150 -6.43 11.94 6.39
C TRP A 150 -5.59 12.99 7.13
N SER A 151 -5.09 12.62 8.30
CA SER A 151 -4.27 13.47 9.16
C SER A 151 -2.83 13.61 8.67
N LEU A 152 -2.18 12.51 8.26
CA LEU A 152 -0.86 12.52 7.66
C LEU A 152 -0.82 13.42 6.42
N LEU A 153 -1.78 13.26 5.50
CA LEU A 153 -1.86 14.05 4.29
C LEU A 153 -2.24 15.51 4.55
N CYS A 154 -2.98 15.80 5.63
CA CYS A 154 -3.19 17.17 6.05
C CYS A 154 -1.87 17.83 6.50
N GLY A 155 -1.11 17.17 7.37
CA GLY A 155 0.20 17.66 7.82
C GLY A 155 1.20 17.81 6.67
N LEU A 156 1.24 16.85 5.74
CA LEU A 156 2.09 16.90 4.55
C LEU A 156 1.68 18.05 3.61
N GLY A 157 0.38 18.22 3.38
CA GLY A 157 -0.16 19.33 2.59
C GLY A 157 0.15 20.70 3.22
N GLU A 158 0.07 20.82 4.55
CA GLU A 158 0.49 22.03 5.26
C GLU A 158 2.00 22.29 5.06
N ALA A 159 2.84 21.27 5.20
CA ALA A 159 4.28 21.40 5.00
C ALA A 159 4.61 21.91 3.59
N MET A 160 3.97 21.35 2.57
CA MET A 160 4.08 21.81 1.18
C MET A 160 3.62 23.25 1.02
N TYR A 161 2.48 23.62 1.60
CA TYR A 161 1.94 24.99 1.56
C TYR A 161 2.88 26.01 2.22
N LEU A 162 3.49 25.64 3.35
CA LEU A 162 4.43 26.49 4.09
C LEU A 162 5.86 26.47 3.51
N ASN A 163 6.12 25.63 2.50
CA ASN A 163 7.44 25.34 1.95
C ASN A 163 8.44 24.93 3.05
N ARG A 164 8.05 23.91 3.83
CA ARG A 164 8.84 23.33 4.93
C ARG A 164 9.01 21.83 4.71
N THR A 165 10.14 21.29 5.15
CA THR A 165 10.35 19.85 5.22
C THR A 165 9.45 19.27 6.31
N PHE A 166 8.63 18.29 5.96
CA PHE A 166 7.75 17.61 6.89
C PHE A 166 8.58 16.61 7.73
N VAL A 167 8.53 16.75 9.04
CA VAL A 167 9.14 15.78 9.95
C VAL A 167 8.12 14.69 10.22
N MET A 168 8.40 13.49 9.75
CA MET A 168 7.48 12.36 9.74
C MET A 168 7.96 11.25 10.68
N ASP A 169 7.06 10.81 11.55
CA ASP A 169 7.25 9.59 12.34
C ASP A 169 6.92 8.37 11.46
N LEU A 170 7.89 7.47 11.27
CA LEU A 170 7.69 6.21 10.55
C LEU A 170 7.13 5.10 11.46
N ASN A 171 7.08 5.33 12.78
CA ASN A 171 6.46 4.43 13.73
C ASN A 171 4.95 4.69 13.77
N MET A 172 4.21 3.75 13.21
CA MET A 172 2.77 3.72 13.16
C MET A 172 2.18 2.84 14.27
N CYS A 173 0.96 3.18 14.66
CA CYS A 173 0.12 2.31 15.46
C CYS A 173 -1.02 1.75 14.61
N LEU A 174 -1.11 0.42 14.59
CA LEU A 174 -2.19 -0.29 13.92
C LEU A 174 -3.39 -0.38 14.87
N ALA A 175 -4.54 0.13 14.42
CA ALA A 175 -5.78 0.10 15.19
C ALA A 175 -6.23 -1.34 15.50
N ALA A 176 -6.85 -1.51 16.67
CA ALA A 176 -7.44 -2.76 17.17
C ALA A 176 -8.33 -3.46 16.15
N THR A 177 -9.04 -2.71 15.30
CA THR A 177 -9.92 -3.23 14.26
C THR A 177 -9.22 -4.09 13.21
N TYR A 178 -7.90 -3.97 13.08
CA TYR A 178 -7.09 -4.78 12.17
C TYR A 178 -6.36 -5.93 12.87
N ASN A 179 -6.60 -6.11 14.17
CA ASN A 179 -5.92 -7.10 14.99
C ASN A 179 -6.95 -8.12 15.52
N PRO A 180 -6.75 -9.43 15.32
CA PRO A 180 -7.62 -10.46 15.90
C PRO A 180 -7.75 -10.38 17.43
N SER A 181 -6.74 -9.84 18.12
CA SER A 181 -6.77 -9.64 19.57
C SER A 181 -7.60 -8.43 20.03
N ASN A 182 -8.13 -7.63 19.09
CA ASN A 182 -8.87 -6.40 19.32
C ASN A 182 -8.10 -5.40 20.22
N LYS A 183 -6.79 -5.31 20.02
CA LYS A 183 -5.90 -4.38 20.70
C LYS A 183 -5.05 -3.60 19.70
N ASP A 184 -4.84 -2.33 20.00
CA ASP A 184 -3.94 -1.48 19.24
C ASP A 184 -2.51 -2.02 19.32
N GLU A 185 -1.78 -1.96 18.19
CA GLU A 185 -0.41 -2.43 18.09
C GLU A 185 0.52 -1.30 17.64
N GLU A 186 1.33 -0.81 18.57
CA GLU A 186 2.35 0.21 18.30
C GLU A 186 3.63 -0.38 17.69
N GLY A 187 4.46 0.46 17.07
CA GLY A 187 5.77 0.04 16.59
C GLY A 187 5.78 -0.51 15.17
N LYS A 188 4.67 -0.39 14.43
CA LYS A 188 4.62 -0.82 13.03
C LYS A 188 5.39 0.16 12.17
N ASP A 189 6.18 -0.32 11.22
CA ASP A 189 6.91 0.55 10.31
C ASP A 189 6.00 1.00 9.16
N PHE A 190 5.97 2.30 8.88
CA PHE A 190 5.22 2.88 7.75
C PHE A 190 5.49 2.17 6.42
N ARG A 191 6.72 1.69 6.20
CA ARG A 191 7.16 1.00 4.97
C ARG A 191 6.52 -0.39 4.81
N TYR A 192 5.91 -0.95 5.85
CA TYR A 192 5.11 -2.16 5.72
C TYR A 192 3.88 -1.93 4.84
N TYR A 193 3.30 -0.73 4.93
CA TYR A 193 2.01 -0.41 4.33
C TYR A 193 2.12 0.51 3.11
N PHE A 194 3.13 1.37 3.08
CA PHE A 194 3.25 2.43 2.06
C PHE A 194 4.62 2.49 1.41
N ASP A 195 4.66 3.03 0.19
CA ASP A 195 5.88 3.23 -0.60
C ASP A 195 6.61 4.51 -0.16
N PHE A 196 7.52 4.35 0.79
CA PHE A 196 8.35 5.45 1.30
C PHE A 196 9.33 5.98 0.25
N GLU A 197 9.74 5.16 -0.72
CA GLU A 197 10.63 5.60 -1.80
C GLU A 197 9.92 6.59 -2.72
N HIS A 198 8.68 6.30 -3.10
CA HIS A 198 7.87 7.26 -3.84
C HIS A 198 7.61 8.53 -3.01
N LEU A 199 7.27 8.37 -1.72
CA LEU A 199 6.97 9.52 -0.86
C LEU A 199 8.14 10.51 -0.75
N LYS A 200 9.38 10.02 -0.60
CA LYS A 200 10.58 10.87 -0.51
C LYS A 200 10.97 11.53 -1.84
N GLU A 201 10.49 11.01 -2.98
CA GLU A 201 10.72 11.62 -4.30
C GLU A 201 9.78 12.79 -4.56
N VAL A 202 8.53 12.69 -4.12
CA VAL A 202 7.48 13.68 -4.42
C VAL A 202 7.28 14.72 -3.32
N ALA A 203 7.81 14.48 -2.11
CA ALA A 203 7.68 15.40 -0.99
C ALA A 203 8.99 15.58 -0.21
N SER A 204 9.20 16.81 0.30
CA SER A 204 10.32 17.10 1.20
C SER A 204 10.00 16.59 2.60
N ILE A 205 10.56 15.43 2.95
CA ILE A 205 10.36 14.77 4.23
C ILE A 205 11.68 14.50 4.94
N VAL A 206 11.63 14.39 6.26
CA VAL A 206 12.71 13.85 7.09
C VAL A 206 12.10 12.95 8.15
N GLU A 207 12.74 11.82 8.41
CA GLU A 207 12.32 10.90 9.47
C GLU A 207 12.57 11.54 10.86
N GLU A 208 11.62 11.35 11.78
CA GLU A 208 11.59 11.97 13.09
C GLU A 208 12.85 11.69 13.91
N ASP A 209 13.29 10.45 14.05
CA ASP A 209 14.47 10.11 14.84
C ASP A 209 15.74 10.75 14.28
N VAL A 210 15.90 10.79 12.95
CA VAL A 210 16.99 11.51 12.28
C VAL A 210 16.93 12.99 12.63
N PHE A 211 15.76 13.60 12.56
CA PHE A 211 15.52 15.01 12.93
C PHE A 211 15.83 15.30 14.39
N LEU A 212 15.31 14.51 15.32
CA LEU A 212 15.53 14.68 16.75
C LEU A 212 17.00 14.48 17.14
N ARG A 213 17.71 13.52 16.51
CA ARG A 213 19.16 13.38 16.69
C ARG A 213 19.92 14.61 16.20
N GLY A 214 19.56 15.14 15.03
CA GLY A 214 20.14 16.37 14.48
C GLY A 214 19.90 17.57 15.40
N TRP A 215 18.68 17.73 15.90
CA TRP A 215 18.32 18.78 16.85
C TRP A 215 19.10 18.65 18.15
N LYS A 216 19.12 17.47 18.77
CA LYS A 216 19.86 17.22 20.01
C LYS A 216 21.36 17.48 19.84
N LYS A 217 21.93 17.14 18.69
CA LYS A 217 23.33 17.44 18.35
C LYS A 217 23.56 18.95 18.27
N TRP A 218 22.69 19.69 17.57
CA TRP A 218 22.77 21.14 17.48
C TRP A 218 22.75 21.80 18.86
N ASP A 219 21.77 21.43 19.69
CA ASP A 219 21.57 22.02 21.01
C ASP A 219 22.71 21.72 21.99
N ARG A 220 23.44 20.62 21.80
CA ARG A 220 24.64 20.29 22.57
C ARG A 220 25.86 21.08 22.09
N SER A 221 26.05 21.19 20.78
CA SER A 221 27.22 21.84 20.18
C SER A 221 27.16 23.37 20.18
N HIS A 222 25.98 23.97 20.37
CA HIS A 222 25.78 25.41 20.25
C HIS A 222 25.06 26.02 21.46
N LYS A 223 25.57 27.18 21.92
CA LYS A 223 24.91 27.98 22.96
C LYS A 223 23.55 28.52 22.49
N ARG A 224 23.44 28.91 21.21
CA ARG A 224 22.19 29.40 20.62
C ARG A 224 21.34 28.22 20.12
N LYS A 225 20.18 28.05 20.76
CA LYS A 225 19.19 27.03 20.41
C LYS A 225 18.52 27.32 19.07
N LEU A 226 17.94 26.28 18.47
CA LEU A 226 17.13 26.44 17.25
C LEU A 226 15.91 27.33 17.54
N PRO A 227 15.60 28.31 16.68
CA PRO A 227 14.35 29.05 16.76
C PRO A 227 13.15 28.12 16.53
N VAL A 228 12.25 28.04 17.51
CA VAL A 228 11.11 27.13 17.51
C VAL A 228 9.85 27.92 17.84
N ARG A 229 8.80 27.71 17.04
CA ARG A 229 7.45 28.17 17.35
C ARG A 229 6.57 26.99 17.69
N LYS A 230 6.24 26.85 18.97
CA LYS A 230 5.22 25.89 19.43
C LYS A 230 3.83 26.44 19.16
N VAL A 231 2.96 25.61 18.57
CA VAL A 231 1.59 25.93 18.19
C VAL A 231 0.68 24.85 18.77
N VAL A 232 -0.10 25.24 19.79
CA VAL A 232 -0.84 24.29 20.63
C VAL A 232 -2.29 24.06 20.22
N SER A 233 -2.76 24.73 19.18
CA SER A 233 -4.15 24.62 18.71
C SER A 233 -4.22 24.58 17.19
N HIS A 234 -5.08 23.71 16.66
CA HIS A 234 -5.37 23.63 15.23
C HIS A 234 -6.04 24.91 14.69
N LYS A 235 -6.65 25.72 15.56
CA LYS A 235 -7.27 27.02 15.20
C LYS A 235 -6.26 28.02 14.63
N MET A 236 -4.97 27.87 14.94
CA MET A 236 -3.92 28.62 14.27
C MET A 236 -3.73 28.07 12.85
N THR A 237 -4.22 28.82 11.87
CA THR A 237 -4.27 28.36 10.48
C THR A 237 -2.90 28.42 9.81
N PRO A 238 -2.65 27.61 8.77
CA PRO A 238 -1.40 27.69 8.01
C PRO A 238 -1.18 29.04 7.32
N MET A 239 -2.26 29.76 6.96
CA MET A 239 -2.18 31.11 6.42
C MET A 239 -1.51 32.08 7.40
N GLN A 240 -1.79 31.96 8.70
CA GLN A 240 -1.16 32.78 9.75
C GLN A 240 0.31 32.41 9.98
N LEU A 241 0.70 31.18 9.64
CA LEU A 241 2.07 30.68 9.78
C LEU A 241 2.96 30.91 8.55
N LYS A 242 2.38 31.33 7.42
CA LYS A 242 3.11 31.52 6.14
C LYS A 242 4.32 32.44 6.23
N LYS A 243 4.26 33.48 7.09
CA LYS A 243 5.34 34.45 7.29
C LYS A 243 6.27 34.10 8.46
N ASP A 244 6.09 32.94 9.09
CA ASP A 244 6.89 32.53 10.24
C ASP A 244 8.35 32.26 9.85
N LYS A 245 9.27 32.85 10.60
CA LYS A 245 10.72 32.79 10.36
C LYS A 245 11.45 31.76 11.22
N ASN A 246 10.77 31.08 12.14
CA ASN A 246 11.38 30.05 12.98
C ASN A 246 11.81 28.86 12.13
N THR A 247 12.92 28.25 12.51
CA THR A 247 13.45 27.04 11.88
C THR A 247 12.43 25.92 12.02
N VAL A 248 11.86 25.72 13.21
CA VAL A 248 10.87 24.69 13.48
C VAL A 248 9.53 25.32 13.82
N ILE A 249 8.48 24.92 13.10
CA ILE A 249 7.10 25.06 13.57
C ILE A 249 6.73 23.72 14.20
N TRP A 250 6.39 23.75 15.48
CA TRP A 250 6.02 22.56 16.24
C TRP A 250 4.53 22.59 16.55
N ARG A 251 3.78 21.73 15.87
CA ARG A 251 2.35 21.46 16.12
C ARG A 251 2.24 20.43 17.23
N GLN A 252 1.65 20.81 18.36
CA GLN A 252 1.45 19.91 19.50
C GLN A 252 0.06 20.15 20.08
N PHE A 253 -0.89 19.25 19.81
CA PHE A 253 -2.27 19.43 20.24
C PHE A 253 -2.57 18.55 21.46
N ASP A 254 -2.46 19.14 22.65
CA ASP A 254 -2.67 18.43 23.92
C ASP A 254 -4.14 18.47 24.41
N ALA A 255 -5.06 19.04 23.61
CA ALA A 255 -6.48 19.11 23.93
C ALA A 255 -7.16 17.72 23.80
N PRO A 256 -8.31 17.48 24.48
CA PRO A 256 -9.06 16.24 24.29
C PRO A 256 -9.54 16.04 22.84
N GLU A 257 -9.79 14.79 22.45
CA GLU A 257 -10.45 14.48 21.17
C GLU A 257 -11.82 15.18 21.09
N PRO A 258 -12.20 15.73 19.91
CA PRO A 258 -11.51 15.66 18.61
C PRO A 258 -10.55 16.84 18.32
N GLU A 259 -10.24 17.68 19.31
CA GLU A 259 -9.49 18.93 19.10
C GLU A 259 -7.99 18.71 18.84
N ASN A 260 -7.50 17.50 19.10
CA ASN A 260 -6.12 17.05 18.89
C ASN A 260 -5.87 16.27 17.61
N TYR A 261 -6.87 16.14 16.72
CA TYR A 261 -6.68 15.51 15.42
C TYR A 261 -5.99 16.46 14.43
N TRP A 262 -5.00 15.98 13.70
CA TRP A 262 -4.24 16.81 12.76
C TRP A 262 -5.10 17.28 11.60
N TYR A 263 -6.02 16.45 11.10
CA TYR A 263 -6.86 16.79 9.95
C TYR A 263 -7.69 18.07 10.17
N ARG A 264 -7.94 18.46 11.44
CA ARG A 264 -8.64 19.69 11.84
C ARG A 264 -7.91 20.95 11.35
N VAL A 265 -6.59 20.89 11.16
CA VAL A 265 -5.80 22.01 10.59
C VAL A 265 -6.20 22.33 9.15
N CYS A 266 -6.70 21.34 8.43
CA CYS A 266 -7.14 21.47 7.04
C CYS A 266 -8.66 21.70 6.90
N GLU A 267 -9.39 21.92 8.00
CA GLU A 267 -10.81 22.22 7.96
C GLU A 267 -11.10 23.72 7.77
N GLY A 268 -12.37 24.05 7.53
CA GLY A 268 -12.84 25.42 7.39
C GLY A 268 -12.16 26.16 6.25
N GLN A 269 -11.67 27.37 6.50
CA GLN A 269 -11.03 28.19 5.47
C GLN A 269 -9.73 27.56 4.94
N ALA A 270 -9.02 26.76 5.74
CA ALA A 270 -7.77 26.14 5.35
C ALA A 270 -7.95 25.09 4.24
N ALA A 271 -9.12 24.44 4.18
CA ALA A 271 -9.47 23.46 3.15
C ALA A 271 -9.37 24.01 1.73
N ASN A 272 -9.58 25.32 1.55
CA ASN A 272 -9.50 25.99 0.25
C ASN A 272 -8.06 26.19 -0.25
N TYR A 273 -7.07 26.11 0.65
CA TYR A 273 -5.67 26.38 0.33
C TYR A 273 -4.78 25.14 0.45
N ILE A 274 -5.12 24.22 1.35
CA ILE A 274 -4.32 23.04 1.63
C ILE A 274 -4.92 21.86 0.88
N GLN A 275 -4.24 21.47 -0.19
CA GLN A 275 -4.56 20.24 -0.88
C GLN A 275 -3.85 19.07 -0.18
N ARG A 276 -4.61 18.05 0.17
CA ARG A 276 -4.05 16.77 0.64
C ARG A 276 -3.40 16.06 -0.56
N PRO A 277 -2.09 15.82 -0.54
CA PRO A 277 -1.37 15.27 -1.68
C PRO A 277 -1.56 13.74 -1.76
N TRP A 278 -2.78 13.28 -2.05
CA TRP A 278 -3.09 11.84 -2.17
C TRP A 278 -2.19 11.10 -3.16
N HIS A 279 -1.69 11.79 -4.18
CA HIS A 279 -0.74 11.23 -5.14
C HIS A 279 0.61 10.83 -4.51
N ALA A 280 0.93 11.33 -3.31
CA ALA A 280 2.18 11.07 -2.61
C ALA A 280 2.18 9.75 -1.81
N ILE A 281 1.00 9.20 -1.51
CA ILE A 281 0.88 7.96 -0.74
C ILE A 281 0.50 6.83 -1.69
N TRP A 282 1.45 5.92 -1.91
CA TRP A 282 1.23 4.67 -2.62
C TRP A 282 1.34 3.49 -1.66
N LYS A 283 0.71 2.37 -2.01
CA LYS A 283 0.78 1.14 -1.24
C LYS A 283 2.19 0.55 -1.32
N SER A 284 2.60 -0.15 -0.26
CA SER A 284 3.95 -0.73 -0.14
C SER A 284 4.27 -1.60 -1.34
N LYS A 285 5.51 -1.47 -1.84
CA LYS A 285 5.97 -2.29 -2.96
C LYS A 285 5.90 -3.78 -2.66
N ARG A 286 6.05 -4.16 -1.38
CA ARG A 286 6.00 -5.55 -0.91
C ARG A 286 4.61 -6.14 -1.05
N LEU A 287 3.59 -5.40 -0.62
CA LEU A 287 2.19 -5.80 -0.77
C LEU A 287 1.80 -5.89 -2.25
N MET A 288 2.24 -4.93 -3.06
CA MET A 288 1.95 -4.95 -4.49
C MET A 288 2.62 -6.11 -5.24
N ASN A 289 3.74 -6.64 -4.73
CA ASN A 289 4.34 -7.86 -5.27
C ASN A 289 3.46 -9.08 -4.99
N ILE A 290 2.93 -9.21 -3.77
CA ILE A 290 1.97 -10.26 -3.42
C ILE A 290 0.74 -10.18 -4.33
N VAL A 291 0.15 -8.99 -4.50
CA VAL A 291 -0.99 -8.77 -5.40
C VAL A 291 -0.70 -9.24 -6.83
N SER A 292 0.50 -8.96 -7.33
CA SER A 292 0.91 -9.33 -8.69
C SER A 292 1.05 -10.83 -8.84
N GLU A 293 1.58 -11.50 -7.81
CA GLU A 293 1.73 -12.95 -7.76
C GLU A 293 0.37 -13.65 -7.72
N ILE A 294 -0.57 -13.16 -6.90
CA ILE A 294 -1.94 -13.66 -6.84
C ILE A 294 -2.63 -13.46 -8.19
N SER A 295 -2.57 -12.24 -8.74
CA SER A 295 -3.17 -11.93 -10.04
C SER A 295 -2.56 -12.76 -11.17
N GLY A 296 -1.26 -13.03 -11.09
CA GLY A 296 -0.52 -13.93 -11.97
C GLY A 296 -1.01 -15.37 -11.88
N ASN A 297 -1.10 -15.94 -10.68
CA ASN A 297 -1.68 -17.27 -10.44
C ASN A 297 -3.11 -17.42 -11.00
N LEU A 298 -3.83 -16.32 -11.10
CA LEU A 298 -5.17 -16.24 -11.69
C LEU A 298 -5.15 -15.91 -13.20
N ASP A 299 -3.99 -16.02 -13.84
CA ASP A 299 -3.70 -15.76 -15.26
C ASP A 299 -4.05 -14.34 -15.73
N TRP A 300 -4.17 -13.38 -14.80
CA TRP A 300 -4.73 -12.04 -15.07
C TRP A 300 -6.12 -12.10 -15.72
N ASP A 301 -6.81 -13.24 -15.59
CA ASP A 301 -8.09 -13.54 -16.18
C ASP A 301 -9.03 -14.16 -15.15
N PHE A 302 -9.52 -13.29 -14.27
CA PHE A 302 -10.41 -13.69 -13.19
C PHE A 302 -11.48 -12.62 -12.94
N ASP A 303 -12.53 -13.05 -12.25
CA ASP A 303 -13.56 -12.20 -11.69
C ASP A 303 -13.42 -12.22 -10.17
N ALA A 304 -13.93 -11.19 -9.50
CA ALA A 304 -13.80 -11.08 -8.06
C ALA A 304 -15.10 -10.62 -7.40
N VAL A 305 -15.33 -11.17 -6.21
CA VAL A 305 -16.45 -10.77 -5.35
C VAL A 305 -15.89 -10.32 -4.00
N HIS A 306 -16.36 -9.17 -3.54
CA HIS A 306 -16.08 -8.68 -2.19
C HIS A 306 -17.28 -8.96 -1.29
N VAL A 307 -17.06 -9.80 -0.28
CA VAL A 307 -18.08 -10.30 0.65
C VAL A 307 -17.78 -9.80 2.06
N VAL A 308 -18.56 -8.85 2.55
CA VAL A 308 -18.46 -8.31 3.91
C VAL A 308 -19.42 -9.06 4.81
N ARG A 309 -18.86 -9.75 5.80
CA ARG A 309 -19.55 -10.50 6.85
C ARG A 309 -18.91 -10.16 8.21
N GLY A 310 -18.41 -11.16 8.94
CA GLY A 310 -17.87 -10.98 10.29
C GLY A 310 -18.93 -10.40 11.25
N GLU A 311 -18.52 -9.46 12.09
CA GLU A 311 -19.41 -8.80 13.07
C GLU A 311 -20.62 -8.12 12.43
N LYS A 312 -20.48 -7.55 11.21
CA LYS A 312 -21.60 -6.90 10.52
C LYS A 312 -22.73 -7.88 10.21
N ALA A 313 -22.41 -9.11 9.79
CA ALA A 313 -23.42 -10.12 9.51
C ALA A 313 -24.16 -10.61 10.79
N GLN A 314 -23.56 -10.41 11.97
CA GLN A 314 -24.20 -10.76 13.24
C GLN A 314 -25.14 -9.65 13.73
N ASN A 315 -24.89 -8.40 13.34
CA ASN A 315 -25.66 -7.24 13.76
C ASN A 315 -26.88 -6.98 12.84
N LYS A 316 -27.99 -7.64 13.15
CA LYS A 316 -29.27 -7.49 12.43
C LYS A 316 -29.98 -6.16 12.68
N GLU A 317 -29.58 -5.42 13.71
CA GLU A 317 -30.18 -4.11 14.01
C GLU A 317 -29.70 -3.05 13.01
N LEU A 318 -28.44 -3.14 12.56
CA LEU A 318 -27.86 -2.25 11.56
C LEU A 318 -27.91 -2.82 10.14
N TRP A 319 -27.80 -4.15 9.99
CA TRP A 319 -27.77 -4.86 8.71
C TRP A 319 -28.73 -6.06 8.72
N PRO A 320 -30.04 -5.83 8.59
CA PRO A 320 -31.06 -6.88 8.74
C PRO A 320 -30.99 -7.97 7.67
N HIS A 321 -30.47 -7.69 6.47
CA HIS A 321 -30.47 -8.61 5.33
C HIS A 321 -29.08 -9.16 4.99
N LEU A 322 -28.00 -8.50 5.44
CA LEU A 322 -26.63 -8.83 5.07
C LEU A 322 -26.27 -10.31 5.26
N ASN A 323 -26.65 -10.93 6.38
CA ASN A 323 -26.32 -12.34 6.62
C ASN A 323 -26.98 -13.30 5.62
N SER A 324 -28.25 -13.08 5.27
CA SER A 324 -28.97 -13.92 4.32
C SER A 324 -28.52 -13.67 2.89
N ASP A 325 -28.32 -12.40 2.54
CA ASP A 325 -27.96 -11.96 1.19
C ASP A 325 -26.53 -12.37 0.81
N THR A 326 -25.64 -12.51 1.80
CA THR A 326 -24.27 -13.01 1.61
C THR A 326 -24.13 -14.49 1.98
N SER A 327 -25.22 -15.25 2.02
CA SER A 327 -25.16 -16.72 2.14
C SER A 327 -24.56 -17.35 0.88
N PRO A 328 -23.93 -18.55 0.96
CA PRO A 328 -23.32 -19.19 -0.21
C PRO A 328 -24.34 -19.45 -1.33
N GLU A 329 -25.58 -19.77 -0.98
CA GLU A 329 -26.70 -19.93 -1.89
C GLU A 329 -27.05 -18.63 -2.62
N ALA A 330 -27.24 -17.55 -1.86
CA ALA A 330 -27.63 -16.25 -2.40
C ALA A 330 -26.52 -15.68 -3.31
N ILE A 331 -25.26 -15.77 -2.86
CA ILE A 331 -24.11 -15.37 -3.66
C ILE A 331 -24.05 -16.20 -4.95
N LEU A 332 -24.14 -17.53 -4.87
CA LEU A 332 -24.08 -18.37 -6.06
C LEU A 332 -25.20 -18.03 -7.07
N ALA A 333 -26.42 -17.79 -6.59
CA ALA A 333 -27.53 -17.37 -7.44
C ALA A 333 -27.22 -16.06 -8.18
N LYS A 334 -26.74 -15.04 -7.46
CA LYS A 334 -26.34 -13.75 -8.06
C LYS A 334 -25.18 -13.88 -9.04
N LEU A 335 -24.14 -14.62 -8.67
CA LEU A 335 -22.95 -14.72 -9.52
C LEU A 335 -23.25 -15.44 -10.83
N LYS A 336 -24.16 -16.43 -10.86
CA LYS A 336 -24.54 -17.15 -12.09
C LYS A 336 -25.12 -16.24 -13.17
N GLU A 337 -25.74 -15.14 -12.78
CA GLU A 337 -26.31 -14.15 -13.71
C GLU A 337 -25.24 -13.22 -14.29
N ILE A 338 -24.09 -13.10 -13.63
CA ILE A 338 -23.08 -12.06 -13.91
C ILE A 338 -21.80 -12.66 -14.49
N ILE A 339 -21.36 -13.80 -13.97
CA ILE A 339 -20.05 -14.41 -14.23
C ILE A 339 -20.25 -15.74 -14.94
N GLN A 340 -19.45 -15.98 -15.98
CA GLN A 340 -19.52 -17.25 -16.70
C GLN A 340 -19.03 -18.43 -15.83
N PRO A 341 -19.63 -19.62 -15.99
CA PRO A 341 -19.20 -20.84 -15.31
C PRO A 341 -17.71 -21.15 -15.50
N TRP A 342 -17.11 -21.83 -14.51
CA TRP A 342 -15.75 -22.39 -14.52
C TRP A 342 -14.59 -21.40 -14.58
N ARG A 343 -14.88 -20.10 -14.47
CA ARG A 343 -13.87 -19.05 -14.37
C ARG A 343 -13.21 -19.00 -13.00
N ASN A 344 -12.02 -18.41 -12.94
CA ASN A 344 -11.37 -18.05 -11.69
C ASN A 344 -12.20 -16.99 -10.97
N LEU A 345 -12.60 -17.28 -9.74
CA LEU A 345 -13.35 -16.39 -8.88
C LEU A 345 -12.55 -16.14 -7.60
N TYR A 346 -12.03 -14.93 -7.46
CA TYR A 346 -11.37 -14.50 -6.24
C TYR A 346 -12.39 -13.91 -5.25
N ILE A 347 -12.35 -14.33 -3.99
CA ILE A 347 -13.25 -13.86 -2.94
C ILE A 347 -12.44 -13.05 -1.92
N ALA A 348 -12.63 -11.74 -1.92
CA ALA A 348 -12.15 -10.83 -0.89
C ALA A 348 -13.17 -10.82 0.26
N THR A 349 -12.78 -11.19 1.47
CA THR A 349 -13.75 -11.43 2.56
C THR A 349 -13.14 -11.35 3.95
N ASN A 350 -13.95 -10.93 4.92
CA ASN A 350 -13.66 -11.02 6.34
C ASN A 350 -14.45 -12.16 7.05
N GLU A 351 -15.02 -13.10 6.29
CA GLU A 351 -15.64 -14.30 6.83
C GLU A 351 -14.58 -15.23 7.46
N PRO A 352 -14.66 -15.52 8.77
CA PRO A 352 -13.64 -16.32 9.45
C PRO A 352 -13.65 -17.80 9.07
N PHE A 353 -14.77 -18.35 8.59
CA PHE A 353 -14.85 -19.75 8.23
C PHE A 353 -14.36 -20.00 6.80
N TYR A 354 -13.16 -20.56 6.65
CA TYR A 354 -12.52 -20.80 5.35
C TYR A 354 -13.41 -21.58 4.35
N ASN A 355 -14.12 -22.61 4.80
CA ASN A 355 -14.98 -23.44 3.92
C ASN A 355 -16.37 -22.82 3.65
N TYR A 356 -16.64 -21.59 4.11
CA TYR A 356 -17.95 -20.96 3.96
C TYR A 356 -18.41 -20.89 2.48
N PHE A 357 -17.46 -20.66 1.56
CA PHE A 357 -17.76 -20.48 0.14
C PHE A 357 -17.66 -21.77 -0.69
N ASP A 358 -17.49 -22.96 -0.08
CA ASP A 358 -17.28 -24.20 -0.83
C ASP A 358 -18.41 -24.55 -1.80
N LYS A 359 -19.64 -24.11 -1.51
CA LYS A 359 -20.78 -24.30 -2.41
C LYS A 359 -20.56 -23.66 -3.79
N LEU A 360 -19.80 -22.56 -3.86
CA LEU A 360 -19.48 -21.88 -5.11
C LEU A 360 -18.52 -22.70 -5.98
N ARG A 361 -17.75 -23.63 -5.40
CA ARG A 361 -16.81 -24.51 -6.13
C ARG A 361 -17.50 -25.46 -7.11
N SER A 362 -18.81 -25.66 -6.97
CA SER A 362 -19.62 -26.38 -7.96
C SER A 362 -19.72 -25.68 -9.32
N GLN A 363 -19.45 -24.37 -9.35
CA GLN A 363 -19.65 -23.51 -10.51
C GLN A 363 -18.38 -22.74 -10.90
N TYR A 364 -17.48 -22.45 -9.96
CA TYR A 364 -16.32 -21.59 -10.16
C TYR A 364 -15.05 -22.19 -9.57
N LYS A 365 -13.89 -21.77 -10.07
CA LYS A 365 -12.60 -22.02 -9.42
C LYS A 365 -12.41 -20.96 -8.34
N VAL A 366 -12.80 -21.29 -7.12
CA VAL A 366 -12.81 -20.34 -5.98
C VAL A 366 -11.41 -20.23 -5.38
N HIS A 367 -10.97 -18.99 -5.21
CA HIS A 367 -9.71 -18.63 -4.56
C HIS A 367 -9.96 -17.61 -3.44
N LEU A 368 -9.34 -17.82 -2.29
CA LEU A 368 -9.33 -16.94 -1.13
C LEU A 368 -7.93 -16.39 -0.91
N LEU A 369 -7.78 -15.32 -0.12
CA LEU A 369 -6.46 -14.81 0.25
C LEU A 369 -5.59 -15.90 0.88
N ASP A 370 -6.12 -16.66 1.83
CA ASP A 370 -5.35 -17.68 2.56
C ASP A 370 -4.86 -18.86 1.70
N ASP A 371 -5.37 -19.01 0.47
CA ASP A 371 -4.85 -19.98 -0.51
C ASP A 371 -3.42 -19.64 -0.95
N TYR A 372 -2.99 -18.38 -0.73
CA TYR A 372 -1.68 -17.84 -1.13
C TYR A 372 -0.78 -17.51 0.08
N LYS A 373 -1.04 -18.11 1.24
CA LYS A 373 -0.32 -17.80 2.49
C LYS A 373 1.20 -17.98 2.41
N GLU A 374 1.69 -18.79 1.49
CA GLU A 374 3.11 -18.97 1.22
C GLU A 374 3.80 -17.70 0.74
N LEU A 375 3.05 -16.72 0.22
CA LEU A 375 3.59 -15.44 -0.26
C LEU A 375 4.01 -14.48 0.86
N TRP A 376 3.53 -14.71 2.08
CA TRP A 376 3.97 -14.00 3.30
C TRP A 376 4.38 -14.96 4.42
N GLY A 377 4.41 -16.28 4.15
CA GLY A 377 4.89 -17.28 5.08
C GLY A 377 6.38 -17.13 5.41
N ASN A 378 6.86 -17.88 6.39
CA ASN A 378 8.25 -17.79 6.90
C ASN A 378 9.36 -18.09 5.86
N LYS A 379 9.02 -18.68 4.71
CA LYS A 379 9.94 -18.94 3.59
C LYS A 379 9.80 -17.92 2.45
N SER A 380 8.86 -16.99 2.57
CA SER A 380 8.58 -16.01 1.52
C SER A 380 9.68 -14.94 1.44
N GLU A 381 9.76 -14.31 0.28
CA GLU A 381 10.54 -13.09 0.15
C GLU A 381 10.00 -11.98 1.04
N TRP A 382 8.68 -11.80 1.08
CA TRP A 382 8.05 -10.77 1.89
C TRP A 382 8.51 -10.87 3.34
N TYR A 383 8.50 -12.07 3.93
CA TYR A 383 8.95 -12.32 5.30
C TYR A 383 10.43 -11.98 5.49
N ASN A 384 11.30 -12.37 4.55
CA ASN A 384 12.72 -12.05 4.64
C ASN A 384 12.97 -10.53 4.58
N GLU A 385 12.27 -9.83 3.69
CA GLU A 385 12.43 -8.39 3.54
C GLU A 385 11.89 -7.61 4.74
N THR A 386 10.72 -8.00 5.26
CA THR A 386 10.13 -7.35 6.43
C THR A 386 10.90 -7.67 7.70
N MET A 387 11.51 -8.87 7.82
CA MET A 387 12.44 -9.16 8.91
C MET A 387 13.66 -8.25 8.88
N ILE A 388 14.30 -8.06 7.72
CA ILE A 388 15.44 -7.14 7.58
C ILE A 388 15.03 -5.72 7.99
N LEU A 389 13.87 -5.27 7.49
CA LEU A 389 13.30 -3.96 7.82
C LEU A 389 13.01 -3.80 9.32
N ASN A 390 12.57 -4.88 9.98
CA ASN A 390 12.21 -4.90 11.40
C ASN A 390 13.36 -5.33 12.33
N ASN A 391 14.61 -5.08 11.94
CA ASN A 391 15.79 -5.40 12.75
C ASN A 391 15.88 -6.90 13.14
N GLY A 392 15.56 -7.79 12.20
CA GLY A 392 15.60 -9.24 12.38
C GLY A 392 14.40 -9.82 13.13
N ARG A 393 13.38 -9.01 13.46
CA ARG A 393 12.16 -9.49 14.14
C ARG A 393 11.10 -9.89 13.11
N PRO A 394 10.39 -11.01 13.31
CA PRO A 394 9.31 -11.41 12.42
C PRO A 394 8.22 -10.33 12.39
N VAL A 395 7.61 -10.14 11.21
CA VAL A 395 6.45 -9.28 11.01
C VAL A 395 5.27 -10.18 10.66
N GLU A 396 4.16 -10.01 11.37
CA GLU A 396 2.91 -10.68 11.05
C GLU A 396 2.24 -10.02 9.85
N PHE A 397 1.63 -10.82 8.98
CA PHE A 397 0.80 -10.33 7.89
C PHE A 397 -0.58 -9.93 8.43
N ASP A 398 -0.63 -8.72 8.99
CA ASP A 398 -1.74 -8.21 9.79
C ASP A 398 -3.03 -7.93 8.99
N GLY A 399 -4.13 -7.65 9.70
CA GLY A 399 -5.44 -7.45 9.09
C GLY A 399 -5.51 -6.28 8.11
N TYR A 400 -4.70 -5.23 8.28
CA TYR A 400 -4.67 -4.14 7.31
C TYR A 400 -3.94 -4.57 6.03
N MET A 401 -2.82 -5.29 6.13
CA MET A 401 -2.15 -5.86 4.95
C MET A 401 -3.07 -6.79 4.16
N ARG A 402 -3.86 -7.62 4.86
CA ARG A 402 -4.86 -8.51 4.25
C ARG A 402 -5.90 -7.72 3.47
N VAL A 403 -6.49 -6.69 4.09
CA VAL A 403 -7.45 -5.78 3.43
C VAL A 403 -6.84 -5.09 2.21
N GLU A 404 -5.60 -4.64 2.31
CA GLU A 404 -4.90 -3.97 1.21
C GLU A 404 -4.66 -4.89 0.02
N VAL A 405 -4.23 -6.13 0.26
CA VAL A 405 -4.04 -7.13 -0.80
C VAL A 405 -5.37 -7.52 -1.43
N ASP A 406 -6.38 -7.86 -0.62
CA ASP A 406 -7.73 -8.21 -1.10
C ASP A 406 -8.31 -7.12 -2.01
N THR A 407 -8.24 -5.86 -1.56
CA THR A 407 -8.75 -4.70 -2.28
C THR A 407 -8.04 -4.53 -3.64
N GLU A 408 -6.72 -4.71 -3.66
CA GLU A 408 -5.94 -4.54 -4.88
C GLU A 408 -6.11 -5.69 -5.88
N VAL A 409 -6.28 -6.93 -5.41
CA VAL A 409 -6.62 -8.06 -6.28
C VAL A 409 -8.03 -7.86 -6.84
N LEU A 410 -9.00 -7.44 -6.01
CA LEU A 410 -10.36 -7.10 -6.45
C LEU A 410 -10.36 -6.06 -7.58
N TYR A 411 -9.56 -4.99 -7.46
CA TYR A 411 -9.46 -3.95 -8.50
C TYR A 411 -8.84 -4.40 -9.83
N ARG A 412 -8.16 -5.54 -9.85
CA ARG A 412 -7.57 -6.13 -11.06
C ARG A 412 -8.49 -7.10 -11.79
N ALA A 413 -9.60 -7.50 -11.16
CA ALA A 413 -10.58 -8.40 -11.76
C ALA A 413 -11.31 -7.81 -12.97
N LYS A 414 -11.75 -8.67 -13.89
CA LYS A 414 -12.55 -8.30 -15.07
C LYS A 414 -13.94 -7.81 -14.66
N THR A 415 -14.62 -8.61 -13.84
CA THR A 415 -15.89 -8.26 -13.21
C THR A 415 -15.72 -8.16 -11.71
N ARG A 416 -16.32 -7.13 -11.12
CA ARG A 416 -16.31 -6.89 -9.68
C ARG A 416 -17.74 -6.92 -9.17
N VAL A 417 -17.99 -7.76 -8.19
CA VAL A 417 -19.27 -7.86 -7.50
C VAL A 417 -19.03 -7.46 -6.05
N GLU A 418 -19.73 -6.43 -5.57
CA GLU A 418 -19.53 -5.91 -4.23
C GLU A 418 -20.75 -6.12 -3.34
N THR A 419 -20.51 -6.35 -2.05
CA THR A 419 -21.56 -6.64 -1.07
C THR A 419 -22.70 -5.62 -1.10
N PHE A 420 -22.38 -4.36 -0.81
CA PHE A 420 -23.38 -3.30 -0.63
C PHE A 420 -23.82 -2.62 -1.94
N TYR A 421 -23.34 -3.11 -3.09
CA TYR A 421 -23.72 -2.61 -4.40
C TYR A 421 -24.49 -3.64 -5.23
N ASN A 422 -24.16 -4.93 -5.07
CA ASN A 422 -24.71 -6.01 -5.90
C ASN A 422 -25.38 -7.13 -5.10
N LEU A 423 -24.91 -7.43 -3.89
CA LEU A 423 -25.36 -8.61 -3.15
C LEU A 423 -26.52 -8.32 -2.21
N THR A 424 -26.48 -7.20 -1.49
CA THR A 424 -27.50 -6.80 -0.50
C THR A 424 -28.08 -5.42 -0.78
N ASN A 425 -29.29 -5.19 -0.26
CA ASN A 425 -29.93 -3.87 -0.23
C ASN A 425 -29.61 -3.08 1.04
N ASP A 426 -28.89 -3.66 2.00
CA ASP A 426 -28.48 -2.92 3.20
C ASP A 426 -27.46 -1.83 2.83
N CYS A 427 -27.50 -0.69 3.54
CA CYS A 427 -26.50 0.35 3.35
C CYS A 427 -25.18 -0.04 4.05
N LYS A 428 -24.06 0.33 3.45
CA LYS A 428 -22.71 0.01 3.96
C LYS A 428 -22.49 0.42 5.42
N ASP A 429 -23.04 1.55 5.81
CA ASP A 429 -22.84 2.16 7.13
C ASP A 429 -24.03 1.92 8.10
N GLY A 430 -25.04 1.14 7.68
CA GLY A 430 -26.20 0.75 8.48
C GLY A 430 -27.52 1.40 8.04
N ILE A 431 -28.61 1.12 8.77
CA ILE A 431 -29.94 1.64 8.43
C ILE A 431 -29.93 3.18 8.35
N ASN A 432 -30.52 3.73 7.27
CA ASN A 432 -30.62 5.16 6.96
C ASN A 432 -29.29 5.87 6.60
N THR A 433 -28.25 5.13 6.21
CA THR A 433 -26.94 5.73 5.85
C THR A 433 -26.39 5.22 4.51
N CYS A 434 -27.28 5.08 3.52
CA CYS A 434 -26.90 4.99 2.11
C CYS A 434 -26.48 6.39 1.63
#